data_AF-A0A9X1S9Q6-F1
#
_entry.id   AF-A0A9X1S9Q6-F1
#
_cell.length_a   1.000
_cell.length_b   1.000
_cell.length_c   1.000
_cell.angle_alpha   90.00
_cell.angle_beta   90.00
_cell.angle_gamma   90.00
#
_symmetry.space_group_name_H-M   'P 1'
#
loop_
_entity.id
_entity.type
_entity.pdbx_description
1 polymer ?
#
loop_
_entity_poly.entity_id
_entity_poly.type
_entity_poly.pdbx_seq_one_letter_code
_entity_poly.pdbx_strand_id
1 'polypeptide(L)'
;MESDRHPADEGWVFAPAPPDTSTYTGLGTITVDGETFAVRRRDEDGTILYDWVSGPNNGYGFNALGRREPPTHQQHVAAIRDFLSSIDPATGYFHDP
;
A
#
# COMPACT_ATOMS: atom_id res chain seq x y z
N MET A 1 -47.85 12.52 10.37
CA MET A 1 -47.92 13.99 10.33
C MET A 1 -47.07 14.45 11.50
N GLU A 2 -45.89 15.04 11.39
CA GLU A 2 -45.18 15.83 10.34
C GLU A 2 -43.84 15.12 10.01
N SER A 3 -43.34 14.92 8.80
CA SER A 3 -42.90 15.84 7.71
C SER A 3 -41.81 16.86 8.07
N ASP A 4 -40.69 16.76 7.34
CA ASP A 4 -39.68 17.78 7.03
C ASP A 4 -38.56 17.98 8.10
N ARG A 5 -37.29 17.64 7.89
CA ARG A 5 -36.43 17.86 6.71
C ARG A 5 -35.34 16.82 6.56
N HIS A 6 -35.30 16.18 5.39
CA HIS A 6 -34.09 15.59 4.85
C HIS A 6 -33.29 16.70 4.15
N PRO A 7 -32.02 16.98 4.48
CA PRO A 7 -31.14 17.55 3.48
C PRO A 7 -30.77 16.41 2.51
N ALA A 8 -31.55 16.30 1.44
CA ALA A 8 -31.08 15.65 0.22
C ALA A 8 -30.00 16.53 -0.42
N ASP A 9 -29.01 15.89 -1.05
CA ASP A 9 -28.10 16.48 -2.04
C ASP A 9 -26.84 17.23 -1.52
N GLU A 10 -26.01 16.58 -0.70
CA GLU A 10 -24.57 16.90 -0.73
C GLU A 10 -23.92 16.03 -1.82
N GLY A 11 -23.91 16.57 -3.04
CA GLY A 11 -23.17 16.02 -4.16
C GLY A 11 -21.72 15.77 -3.76
N TRP A 12 -21.37 14.51 -3.54
CA TRP A 12 -19.98 14.08 -3.40
C TRP A 12 -19.29 14.38 -4.73
N VAL A 13 -18.73 15.59 -4.84
CA VAL A 13 -17.85 15.94 -5.95
C VAL A 13 -16.59 15.13 -5.74
N PHE A 14 -16.26 14.25 -6.69
CA PHE A 14 -14.95 13.61 -6.73
C PHE A 14 -13.90 14.71 -6.96
N ALA A 15 -13.44 15.32 -5.87
CA ALA A 15 -12.22 16.09 -5.88
C ALA A 15 -11.08 15.06 -5.99
N PRO A 16 -10.14 15.21 -6.94
CA PRO A 16 -8.94 14.39 -6.91
C PRO A 16 -8.32 14.54 -5.53
N ALA A 17 -7.84 13.43 -4.96
CA ALA A 17 -7.09 13.50 -3.73
C ALA A 17 -6.01 14.59 -3.90
N PRO A 18 -5.84 15.49 -2.93
CA PRO A 18 -4.71 16.41 -2.97
C PRO A 18 -3.45 15.59 -3.26
N PRO A 19 -2.54 16.10 -4.09
CA PRO A 19 -1.34 15.35 -4.44
C PRO A 19 -0.67 14.88 -3.15
N ASP A 20 -0.18 13.65 -3.12
CA ASP A 20 0.59 13.14 -2.00
C ASP A 20 1.78 14.09 -1.77
N THR A 21 1.67 15.01 -0.81
CA THR A 21 2.74 15.93 -0.42
C THR A 21 3.75 15.26 0.51
N SER A 22 3.52 13.99 0.86
CA SER A 22 4.44 13.22 1.67
C SER A 22 5.76 13.02 0.95
N THR A 23 6.86 13.30 1.64
CA THR A 23 8.19 12.94 1.16
C THR A 23 8.42 11.46 1.39
N TYR A 24 9.09 10.83 0.43
CA TYR A 24 9.46 9.42 0.49
C TYR A 24 10.95 9.26 0.22
N THR A 25 11.62 8.55 1.12
CA THR A 25 13.00 8.11 0.95
C THR A 25 13.02 6.73 0.27
N GLY A 26 13.64 6.64 -0.92
CA GLY A 26 13.83 5.35 -1.61
C GLY A 26 14.90 4.50 -0.91
N LEU A 27 14.54 3.30 -0.47
CA LEU A 27 15.44 2.36 0.22
C LEU A 27 16.03 1.31 -0.73
N GLY A 28 15.55 1.25 -1.97
CA GLY A 28 16.06 0.37 -3.03
C GLY A 28 15.03 -0.67 -3.49
N THR A 29 15.49 -1.68 -4.22
CA THR A 29 14.66 -2.76 -4.75
C THR A 29 15.04 -4.09 -4.12
N ILE A 30 14.04 -4.91 -3.79
CA ILE A 30 14.22 -6.26 -3.24
C ILE A 30 13.46 -7.25 -4.12
N THR A 31 14.10 -8.36 -4.47
CA THR A 31 13.47 -9.46 -5.20
C THR A 31 13.27 -10.64 -4.26
N VAL A 32 12.03 -11.13 -4.15
CA VAL A 32 11.64 -12.26 -3.29
C VAL A 32 10.78 -13.21 -4.11
N ASP A 33 11.11 -14.51 -4.12
CA ASP A 33 10.38 -15.53 -4.87
C ASP A 33 10.16 -15.23 -6.38
N GLY A 34 11.08 -14.45 -6.98
CA GLY A 34 11.01 -14.02 -8.38
C GLY A 34 10.28 -12.70 -8.60
N GLU A 35 9.76 -12.09 -7.54
CA GLU A 35 8.96 -10.88 -7.58
C GLU A 35 9.74 -9.68 -7.05
N THR A 36 9.71 -8.56 -7.78
CA THR A 36 10.48 -7.35 -7.44
C THR A 36 9.60 -6.29 -6.81
N PHE A 37 10.05 -5.79 -5.65
CA PHE A 37 9.43 -4.71 -4.91
C PHE A 37 10.37 -3.52 -4.78
N ALA A 38 9.87 -2.32 -5.04
CA ALA A 38 10.55 -1.07 -4.70
C ALA A 38 10.15 -0.66 -3.27
N VAL A 39 11.15 -0.51 -2.40
CA VAL A 39 10.94 -0.18 -1.00
C VAL A 39 11.15 1.32 -0.80
N ARG A 40 10.16 1.98 -0.21
CA ARG A 40 10.20 3.40 0.12
C ARG A 40 9.81 3.61 1.57
N ARG A 41 10.36 4.61 2.22
CA ARG A 41 9.98 5.04 3.57
C ARG A 41 9.35 6.41 3.51
N ARG A 42 8.14 6.56 4.05
CA ARG A 42 7.51 7.85 4.25
C ARG A 42 8.25 8.60 5.36
N ASP A 43 8.67 9.83 5.10
CA ASP A 43 9.46 10.62 6.05
C ASP A 43 8.64 11.12 7.26
N GLU A 44 7.31 11.26 7.10
CA GLU A 44 6.38 11.73 8.13
C GLU A 44 6.28 10.76 9.33
N ASP A 45 5.88 9.51 9.08
CA ASP A 45 5.65 8.52 10.15
C ASP A 45 6.64 7.36 10.13
N GLY A 46 7.56 7.34 9.15
CA GLY A 46 8.48 6.22 8.94
C GLY A 46 7.85 4.97 8.35
N THR A 47 6.57 5.03 7.91
CA THR A 47 5.87 3.93 7.23
C THR A 47 6.67 3.43 6.05
N ILE A 48 6.78 2.10 5.92
CA ILE A 48 7.47 1.46 4.81
C ILE A 48 6.44 1.07 3.77
N LEU A 49 6.65 1.48 2.52
CA LEU A 49 5.85 1.15 1.37
C LEU A 49 6.64 0.16 0.52
N TYR A 50 5.97 -0.90 0.10
CA TYR A 50 6.48 -1.92 -0.81
C TYR A 50 5.65 -1.87 -2.08
N ASP A 51 6.15 -1.18 -3.09
CA ASP A 51 5.52 -1.11 -4.40
C ASP A 51 5.90 -2.34 -5.22
N TRP A 52 4.92 -3.13 -5.65
CA TRP A 52 5.13 -4.35 -6.41
C TRP A 52 5.35 -4.00 -7.89
N VAL A 53 6.61 -4.06 -8.32
CA VAL A 53 7.04 -3.61 -9.65
C VAL A 53 6.81 -4.68 -10.71
N SER A 54 7.06 -5.95 -10.37
CA SER A 54 6.87 -7.08 -11.29
C SER A 54 5.46 -7.66 -11.26
N GLY A 55 4.59 -7.15 -10.39
CA GLY A 55 3.27 -7.72 -10.14
C GLY A 55 2.29 -7.49 -11.29
N PRO A 56 1.20 -8.28 -11.34
CA PRO A 56 0.20 -8.19 -12.41
C PRO A 56 -0.57 -6.85 -12.39
N ASN A 57 -0.62 -6.17 -11.25
CA ASN A 57 -1.36 -4.91 -11.06
C ASN A 57 -0.39 -3.73 -10.91
N ASN A 58 -0.37 -2.82 -11.89
CA ASN A 58 0.51 -1.65 -11.84
C ASN A 58 0.09 -0.68 -10.72
N GLY A 59 1.05 -0.22 -9.93
CA GLY A 59 0.79 0.65 -8.78
C GLY A 59 0.24 -0.08 -7.55
N TYR A 60 0.24 -1.41 -7.56
CA TYR A 60 -0.15 -2.23 -6.43
C TYR A 60 1.01 -2.51 -5.49
N GLY A 61 0.71 -2.82 -4.24
CA GLY A 61 1.70 -2.99 -3.19
C GLY A 61 1.05 -3.02 -1.81
N PHE A 62 1.87 -3.01 -0.78
CA PHE A 62 1.41 -2.94 0.60
C PHE A 62 2.29 -2.02 1.43
N ASN A 63 1.80 -1.61 2.59
CA ASN A 63 2.59 -0.83 3.53
C ASN A 63 2.68 -1.56 4.87
N ALA A 64 3.78 -1.32 5.58
CA ALA A 64 4.00 -1.77 6.93
C ALA A 64 4.28 -0.55 7.82
N LEU A 65 3.67 -0.54 9.01
CA LEU A 65 3.89 0.51 10.00
C LEU A 65 5.39 0.64 10.31
N GLY A 66 5.87 1.89 10.30
CA GLY A 66 7.24 2.21 10.67
C GLY A 66 7.51 1.80 12.12
N ARG A 67 8.59 1.06 12.36
CA ARG A 67 9.09 0.84 13.72
C ARG A 67 10.13 1.92 14.07
N ARG A 68 10.43 2.07 15.37
CA ARG A 68 11.45 3.02 15.86
C ARG A 68 12.81 2.80 15.18
N GLU A 69 13.12 1.55 14.89
CA GLU A 69 14.34 1.16 14.18
C GLU A 69 14.00 0.81 12.73
N PRO A 70 14.85 1.20 11.76
CA PRO A 70 14.64 0.83 10.37
C PRO A 70 14.71 -0.70 10.22
N PRO A 71 13.77 -1.32 9.49
CA PRO A 71 13.78 -2.76 9.30
C PRO A 71 15.05 -3.23 8.58
N THR A 72 15.51 -4.41 8.96
CA THR A 72 16.65 -5.05 8.29
C THR A 72 16.23 -5.64 6.95
N HIS A 73 17.20 -5.93 6.08
CA HIS A 73 16.93 -6.60 4.81
C HIS A 73 16.12 -7.90 4.98
N GLN A 74 16.43 -8.71 6.00
CA GLN A 74 15.69 -9.95 6.27
C GLN A 74 14.24 -9.69 6.71
N GLN A 75 13.99 -8.59 7.43
CA GLN A 75 12.63 -8.21 7.82
C GLN A 75 11.81 -7.75 6.61
N HIS A 76 12.42 -7.04 5.67
CA HIS A 76 11.75 -6.71 4.40
C HIS A 76 11.38 -7.97 3.61
N VAL A 77 12.33 -8.92 3.48
CA VAL A 77 12.07 -10.19 2.79
C VAL A 77 10.94 -10.97 3.47
N ALA A 78 10.94 -11.04 4.80
CA ALA A 78 9.87 -11.71 5.55
C ALA A 78 8.49 -11.05 5.33
N ALA A 79 8.43 -9.72 5.36
CA ALA A 79 7.18 -8.99 5.12
C ALA A 79 6.65 -9.20 3.70
N ILE A 80 7.53 -9.17 2.69
CA ILE A 80 7.16 -9.44 1.29
C ILE A 80 6.66 -10.87 1.13
N ARG A 81 7.35 -11.85 1.72
CA ARG A 81 6.97 -13.26 1.61
C ARG A 81 5.63 -13.55 2.29
N ASP A 82 5.36 -12.92 3.43
CA ASP A 82 4.07 -13.01 4.13
C ASP A 82 2.95 -12.46 3.24
N PHE A 83 3.15 -11.29 2.66
CA PHE A 83 2.22 -10.70 1.69
C PHE A 83 1.95 -11.65 0.51
N LEU A 84 3.00 -12.15 -0.16
CA LEU A 84 2.85 -13.06 -1.30
C LEU A 84 2.18 -14.39 -0.93
N SER A 85 2.35 -14.87 0.30
CA SER A 85 1.68 -16.09 0.77
C SER A 85 0.20 -15.88 1.05
N SER A 86 -0.21 -14.62 1.21
CA SER A 86 -1.58 -14.22 1.55
C SER A 86 -2.45 -13.95 0.31
N ILE A 87 -1.82 -13.71 -0.83
CA ILE A 87 -2.49 -13.44 -2.11
C ILE A 87 -2.19 -14.55 -3.12
N ASP A 88 -3.03 -14.66 -4.14
CA ASP A 88 -2.67 -15.40 -5.34
C ASP A 88 -1.71 -14.54 -6.19
N PRO A 89 -0.48 -14.99 -6.49
CA PRO A 89 0.50 -14.16 -7.19
C PRO A 89 0.15 -13.91 -8.66
N ALA A 90 -0.69 -14.76 -9.28
CA ALA A 90 -1.12 -14.58 -10.66
C ALA A 90 -2.15 -13.44 -10.80
N THR A 91 -2.98 -13.23 -9.78
CA THR A 91 -4.05 -12.22 -9.77
C THR A 91 -3.74 -11.01 -8.89
N GLY A 92 -2.88 -11.17 -7.88
CA GLY A 92 -2.56 -10.16 -6.88
C GLY A 92 -3.60 -10.00 -5.77
N TYR A 93 -4.64 -10.85 -5.72
CA TYR A 93 -5.75 -10.74 -4.79
C TYR A 93 -5.78 -11.89 -3.78
N PHE A 94 -6.34 -11.61 -2.59
CA PHE A 94 -6.72 -12.67 -1.66
C PHE A 94 -7.80 -13.53 -2.32
N HIS A 95 -7.62 -14.85 -2.29
CA HIS A 95 -8.65 -15.75 -2.78
C HIS A 95 -9.88 -15.65 -1.86
N ASP A 96 -10.99 -15.12 -2.38
CA ASP A 96 -12.30 -15.22 -1.74
C ASP A 96 -12.83 -16.66 -1.98
N PRO A 97 -13.19 -17.42 -0.93
CA PRO A 97 -13.72 -18.78 -1.06
C PRO A 97 -15.13 -18.86 -1.66
#